data_AF-A0A2A5YEB5-F1
#
_entry.id   AF-A0A2A5YEB5-F1
#
_cell.length_a   1.000
_cell.length_b   1.000
_cell.length_c   1.000
_cell.angle_alpha   90.00
_cell.angle_beta   90.00
_cell.angle_gamma   90.00
#
_symmetry.space_group_name_H-M   'P 1'
#
loop_
_entity.id
_entity.type
_entity.pdbx_description
1 polymer ?
#
loop_
_entity_poly.entity_id
_entity_poly.type
_entity_poly.pdbx_seq_one_letter_code
_entity_poly.pdbx_strand_id
1 'polypeptide(L)' 'MARWYIIHAYSGFESKVKESILAEAERMGLSQLVEQVEVPTETVTEVKRGKKVQVERKFMPGYVLAKLSMN' A
#
# COMPACT_ATOMS: atom_id res chain seq x y z
N MET A 1 13.51 -11.81 11.59
CA MET A 1 13.27 -11.96 10.13
C MET A 1 11.92 -11.30 9.85
N ALA A 2 11.87 -10.28 8.99
CA ALA A 2 10.61 -9.65 8.65
C ALA A 2 9.74 -10.55 7.78
N ARG A 3 8.43 -10.54 8.03
CA ARG A 3 7.42 -11.32 7.30
C ARG A 3 6.45 -10.38 6.61
N TRP A 4 5.86 -10.86 5.53
CA TRP A 4 4.80 -10.15 4.83
C TRP A 4 3.45 -10.47 5.47
N TYR A 5 2.68 -9.42 5.73
CA TYR A 5 1.32 -9.47 6.25
C TYR A 5 0.38 -8.80 5.26
N ILE A 6 -0.82 -9.35 5.16
CA ILE A 6 -1.91 -8.79 4.36
C ILE A 6 -2.89 -8.13 5.31
N ILE A 7 -3.17 -6.86 5.08
CA ILE A 7 -4.13 -6.06 5.83
C ILE A 7 -5.34 -5.84 4.91
N HIS A 8 -6.51 -6.26 5.38
CA HIS A 8 -7.76 -5.98 4.69
C HIS A 8 -8.21 -4.55 5.04
N ALA A 9 -8.45 -3.75 4.02
CA ALA A 9 -8.84 -2.35 4.09
C ALA A 9 -10.11 -2.11 3.26
N TYR A 10 -10.83 -1.04 3.54
CA TYR A 10 -11.93 -0.65 2.67
C TYR A 10 -11.42 -0.16 1.32
N SER A 11 -12.06 -0.64 0.24
CA SER A 11 -11.75 -0.25 -1.13
C SER A 11 -11.85 1.27 -1.29
N GLY A 12 -10.80 1.89 -1.84
CA GLY A 12 -10.69 3.35 -1.98
C GLY A 12 -9.89 4.03 -0.87
N PHE A 13 -9.67 3.38 0.27
CA PHE A 13 -8.93 3.92 1.41
C PHE A 13 -7.54 3.32 1.59
N GLU A 14 -7.09 2.43 0.70
CA GLU A 14 -5.84 1.68 0.86
C GLU A 14 -4.63 2.60 1.00
N SER A 15 -4.55 3.66 0.19
CA SER A 15 -3.47 4.66 0.28
C SER A 15 -3.49 5.40 1.63
N LYS A 16 -4.67 5.76 2.11
CA LYS A 16 -4.84 6.41 3.41
C LYS A 16 -4.49 5.47 4.57
N VAL A 17 -4.83 4.18 4.44
CA VAL A 17 -4.46 3.15 5.41
C VAL A 17 -2.94 2.99 5.47
N LYS A 18 -2.27 2.93 4.32
CA LYS A 18 -0.80 2.93 4.26
C LYS A 18 -0.20 4.12 5.01
N GLU A 19 -0.65 5.34 4.71
CA GLU A 19 -0.17 6.56 5.37
C GLU A 19 -0.43 6.53 6.89
N SER A 20 -1.62 6.08 7.29
CA SER A 20 -2.01 5.99 8.69
C SER A 20 -1.17 4.98 9.46
N ILE A 21 -0.83 3.82 8.85
CA ILE A 21 0.06 2.82 9.45
C ILE A 21 1.46 3.41 9.68
N LEU A 22 2.00 4.13 8.70
CA LEU A 22 3.33 4.74 8.81
C LEU A 22 3.36 5.84 9.89
N ALA A 23 2.37 6.72 9.89
CA ALA A 23 2.25 7.80 10.87
C ALA A 23 2.06 7.27 12.29
N GLU A 24 1.24 6.23 12.47
CA GLU A 24 1.02 5.62 13.77
C GLU A 24 2.25 4.85 14.27
N ALA A 25 2.95 4.15 13.38
CA ALA A 25 4.21 3.50 13.71
C ALA A 25 5.26 4.52 14.16
N GLU A 26 5.35 5.68 13.52
CA GLU A 26 6.23 6.77 13.95
C GLU A 26 5.81 7.33 15.31
N ARG A 27 4.52 7.61 15.49
CA ARG A 27 3.96 8.12 16.76
C ARG A 27 4.23 7.19 17.94
N MET A 28 4.16 5.88 17.72
CA MET A 28 4.39 4.86 18.73
C MET A 28 5.86 4.46 18.88
N GLY A 29 6.77 5.01 18.08
CA GLY A 29 8.18 4.61 18.06
C GLY A 29 8.43 3.20 17.51
N LEU A 30 7.48 2.66 16.75
CA LEU A 30 7.50 1.32 16.15
C LEU A 30 8.01 1.32 14.70
N SER A 31 8.49 2.45 14.16
CA SER A 31 8.99 2.54 12.78
C SER A 31 10.05 1.49 12.44
N GLN A 32 10.85 1.07 13.43
CA GLN A 32 11.87 0.03 13.24
C GLN A 32 11.30 -1.37 12.96
N LEU A 33 10.03 -1.60 13.33
CA LEU A 33 9.33 -2.85 13.07
C LEU A 33 8.60 -2.84 11.72
N VAL A 34 8.40 -1.68 11.12
CA VAL A 34 7.70 -1.50 9.83
C VAL A 34 8.75 -1.27 8.74
N GLU A 35 9.13 -2.32 8.01
CA GLU A 35 10.12 -2.19 6.93
C GLU A 35 9.50 -1.56 5.67
N GLN A 36 8.28 -1.98 5.31
CA GLN A 36 7.67 -1.59 4.04
C GLN A 36 6.14 -1.70 4.11
N VAL A 37 5.43 -0.75 3.50
CA VAL A 37 3.97 -0.80 3.35
C VAL A 37 3.61 -0.43 1.91
N GLU A 38 2.89 -1.30 1.22
CA GLU A 38 2.54 -1.18 -0.20
C GLU A 38 1.07 -1.42 -0.45
N VAL A 39 0.54 -0.69 -1.44
CA VAL A 39 -0.81 -0.92 -1.96
C VAL A 39 -0.63 -1.66 -3.30
N PRO A 40 -1.29 -2.80 -3.52
CA PRO A 40 -1.20 -3.58 -4.75
C PRO A 40 -1.92 -2.86 -5.90
N THR A 41 -1.23 -1.91 -6.52
CA THR A 41 -1.62 -1.19 -7.73
C THR A 41 -0.68 -1.51 -8.88
N GLU A 42 -1.20 -1.52 -10.10
CA GLU A 42 -0.46 -1.73 -11.33
C GLU A 42 -0.63 -0.50 -12.23
N THR A 43 0.47 0.03 -12.76
CA THR A 43 0.44 1.15 -13.70
C THR A 43 0.16 0.63 -15.10
N VAL A 44 -1.07 0.82 -15.59
CA VAL A 44 -1.45 0.47 -16.96
C VAL A 44 -1.35 1.71 -17.86
N THR A 45 -0.92 1.50 -19.10
CA THR A 45 -0.91 2.58 -20.11
C THR A 45 -2.18 2.48 -20.94
N GLU A 46 -3.11 3.40 -20.74
CA GLU A 46 -4.31 3.53 -21.57
C GLU A 46 -4.14 4.59 -22.65
N VAL A 47 -4.68 4.35 -23.84
CA VAL A 47 -4.74 5.37 -24.89
C VAL A 47 -6.09 6.07 -24.79
N LYS A 48 -6.11 7.27 -24.22
CA LYS A 48 -7.30 8.14 -24.19
C LYS A 48 -7.12 9.28 -25.18
N ARG A 49 -8.04 9.38 -26.15
CA ARG A 49 -8.07 10.46 -27.16
C ARG A 49 -6.73 10.63 -27.91
N GLY A 50 -6.09 9.51 -28.27
CA GLY A 50 -4.81 9.50 -28.99
C GLY A 50 -3.57 9.84 -28.15
N LYS A 51 -3.72 10.13 -26.85
CA LYS A 51 -2.60 10.31 -25.91
C LYS A 51 -2.45 9.09 -25.02
N LYS A 52 -1.21 8.65 -24.81
CA LYS A 52 -0.87 7.63 -23.80
C LYS A 52 -0.99 8.26 -22.42
N VAL A 53 -1.90 7.75 -21.60
CA VAL A 53 -2.10 8.15 -20.20
C VAL A 53 -1.74 6.96 -19.33
N GLN A 54 -0.87 7.18 -18.35
CA GLN A 54 -0.60 6.19 -17.32
C GLN A 54 -1.74 6.28 -16.30
N VAL A 55 -2.43 5.16 -16.08
CA VAL A 55 -3.52 5.04 -15.12
C VAL A 55 -3.11 3.97 -14.12
N GLU A 56 -3.15 4.30 -12.84
CA GLU A 56 -2.96 3.31 -11.79
C GLU A 56 -4.26 2.50 -11.62
N ARG A 57 -4.19 1.20 -11.90
CA ARG A 57 -5.30 0.27 -11.71
C ARG A 57 -5.01 -0.63 -10.51
N LYS A 58 -5.95 -0.69 -9.58
CA LYS A 58 -5.87 -1.60 -8.43
C LYS A 58 -6.21 -3.01 -8.90
N PHE A 59 -5.30 -3.97 -8.73
CA PHE A 59 -5.55 -5.38 -9.09
C PHE A 59 -6.06 -6.21 -7.89
N MET A 60 -5.80 -5.76 -6.66
CA MET A 60 -6.36 -6.30 -5.41
C MET A 60 -6.97 -5.15 -4.57
N PRO A 61 -8.15 -4.64 -4.93
CA PRO A 61 -8.81 -3.59 -4.15
C PRO A 61 -9.13 -4.09 -2.74
N GLY A 62 -8.92 -3.23 -1.74
CA GLY A 62 -9.15 -3.55 -0.33
C GLY A 62 -8.02 -4.31 0.37
N TYR A 63 -6.82 -4.36 -0.22
CA TYR A 63 -5.66 -4.99 0.41
C TYR A 63 -4.48 -4.02 0.54
N VAL A 64 -3.74 -4.14 1.63
CA VAL A 64 -2.47 -3.46 1.88
C VAL A 64 -1.46 -4.51 2.33
N LEU A 65 -0.28 -4.50 1.72
CA LEU A 65 0.83 -5.38 2.03
C LEU A 65 1.76 -4.66 3.01
N ALA A 66 2.05 -5.28 4.15
CA ALA A 66 2.97 -4.73 5.14
C ALA A 66 4.06 -5.74 5.46
N LYS A 67 5.32 -5.33 5.30
CA LYS A 67 6.49 -6.10 5.70
C LYS A 67 6.87 -5.67 7.11
N LEU A 68 6.60 -6.55 8.07
CA LEU A 68 6.78 -6.27 9.48
C LEU A 68 7.82 -7.22 10.09
N SER A 69 8.71 -6.66 10.91
CA SER A 69 9.62 -7.42 11.75
C SER A 69 8.97 -7.63 13.12
N MET A 70 8.21 -8.72 13.25
CA MET A 70 7.63 -9.16 14.52
C MET A 70 8.44 -10.36 15.02
N ASN A 71 8.89 -10.28 16.28
CA ASN A 71 9.53 -11.40 16.99
C ASN A 71 8.47 -12.32 17.61
#